data_AF-A0A960H3X8-F1
#
_entry.id   AF-A0A960H3X8-F1
#
_cell.length_a   1.000
_cell.length_b   1.000
_cell.length_c   1.000
_cell.angle_alpha   90.00
_cell.angle_beta   90.00
_cell.angle_gamma   90.00
#
_symmetry.space_group_name_H-M   'P 1'
#
loop_
_entity.id
_entity.type
_entity.pdbx_description
1 polymer ?
#
loop_
_entity_poly.entity_id
_entity_poly.type
_entity_poly.pdbx_seq_one_letter_code
_entity_poly.pdbx_strand_id
1 'polypeptide(L)' 'GRVDMVIRTTAEPLLSGFLPYQSQYAQLLFLDTPLNDLDAGRVDKLVADYRLMPQLHGR' A
#
# COMPACT_ATOMS: atom_id res chain seq x y z
N GLY A 1 -0.43 -8.50 -14.28
CA GLY A 1 -1.28 -7.64 -13.43
C GLY A 1 -0.41 -6.56 -12.83
N ARG A 2 -0.85 -5.31 -12.87
CA ARG A 2 -0.19 -4.18 -12.19
C ARG A 2 -0.66 -4.15 -10.73
N VAL A 3 0.20 -3.71 -9.82
CA VAL A 3 -0.18 -3.43 -8.44
C VAL A 3 -0.38 -1.91 -8.33
N ASP A 4 -1.56 -1.52 -7.86
CA ASP A 4 -1.94 -0.11 -7.72
C ASP A 4 -1.60 0.43 -6.31
N MET A 5 -1.54 -0.45 -5.31
CA MET A 5 -1.28 -0.12 -3.91
C MET A 5 -0.62 -1.30 -3.17
N VAL A 6 0.35 -1.00 -2.31
CA VAL A 6 0.99 -1.96 -1.38
C VAL A 6 0.85 -1.44 0.04
N ILE A 7 0.32 -2.28 0.93
CA ILE A 7 0.21 -1.99 2.37
C ILE A 7 1.18 -2.91 3.11
N ARG A 8 2.07 -2.35 3.94
CA ARG A 8 3.03 -3.08 4.75
C ARG A 8 2.84 -2.77 6.24
N THR A 9 2.63 -3.80 7.06
CA THR A 9 2.32 -3.71 8.50
C THR A 9 3.56 -3.65 9.40
N THR A 10 4.62 -2.97 8.95
CA THR A 10 5.88 -2.84 9.70
C THR A 10 6.46 -1.46 9.51
N ALA A 11 7.11 -0.93 10.56
CA ALA A 11 7.74 0.40 10.54
C ALA A 11 8.89 0.54 9.52
N GLU A 12 9.48 -0.55 9.02
CA GLU A 12 10.55 -0.48 8.02
C GLU A 12 10.01 -0.07 6.64
N PRO A 13 10.45 1.06 6.07
CA PRO A 13 9.96 1.58 4.79
C PRO A 13 10.63 0.86 3.60
N LEU A 14 10.57 -0.47 3.58
CA LEU A 14 11.19 -1.30 2.57
C LEU A 14 10.12 -2.11 1.82
N LEU A 15 10.40 -2.47 0.56
CA LEU A 15 9.60 -3.46 -0.18
C LEU A 15 10.17 -4.88 -0.06
N SER A 16 11.42 -5.03 0.37
CA SER A 16 12.08 -6.33 0.59
C SER A 16 11.94 -7.31 -0.59
N GLY A 17 11.94 -6.83 -1.83
CA GLY A 17 11.81 -7.65 -3.04
C GLY A 17 10.37 -8.01 -3.43
N PHE A 18 9.35 -7.43 -2.78
CA PHE A 18 7.95 -7.67 -3.11
C PHE A 18 7.60 -7.07 -4.49
N LEU A 19 7.47 -7.95 -5.49
CA LEU A 19 6.98 -7.66 -6.85
C LEU A 19 7.55 -6.36 -7.46
N PRO A 20 8.87 -6.28 -7.67
CA PRO A 20 9.54 -5.04 -8.07
C PRO A 20 9.08 -4.50 -9.42
N TYR A 21 8.68 -5.36 -10.35
CA TYR A 21 8.18 -4.95 -11.66
C TYR A 21 6.70 -4.53 -11.62
N GLN A 22 5.87 -5.23 -10.85
CA GLN A 22 4.43 -4.98 -10.80
C GLN A 22 4.10 -3.76 -9.93
N SER A 23 4.97 -3.40 -8.99
CA SER A 23 4.77 -2.32 -8.01
C SER A 23 5.47 -1.01 -8.41
N GLN A 24 5.94 -0.87 -9.65
CA GLN A 24 6.72 0.29 -10.12
C GLN A 24 6.04 1.65 -9.88
N TYR A 25 4.70 1.68 -9.93
CA TYR A 25 3.88 2.87 -9.69
C TYR A 25 2.87 2.65 -8.56
N ALA A 26 3.06 1.60 -7.75
CA ALA A 26 2.15 1.33 -6.65
C ALA A 26 2.32 2.39 -5.56
N GLN A 27 1.20 2.84 -4.99
CA GLN A 27 1.26 3.65 -3.78
C GLN A 27 1.68 2.78 -2.60
N LEU A 28 2.71 3.20 -1.87
CA LEU A 28 3.25 2.48 -0.72
C LEU A 28 2.70 3.08 0.57
N LEU A 29 1.99 2.27 1.36
CA LEU A 29 1.55 2.62 2.71
C LEU A 29 2.26 1.72 3.72
N PHE A 30 2.94 2.35 4.67
CA PHE A 30 3.58 1.70 5.80
C PHE A 30 2.72 1.96 7.04
N LEU A 31 2.31 0.89 7.71
CA LEU A 31 1.53 0.93 8.93
C LEU A 31 2.42 0.50 10.09
N ASP A 32 2.33 1.22 11.21
CA ASP A 32 2.95 0.81 12.46
C ASP A 32 2.16 -0.30 13.17
N THR A 33 0.93 -0.56 12.72
CA THR A 33 0.07 -1.63 13.24
C THR A 33 0.54 -2.99 12.73
N PRO A 34 0.87 -3.95 13.63
CA PRO A 34 1.18 -5.32 13.26
C PRO A 34 0.01 -6.02 12.53
N LEU A 35 0.31 -7.00 11.69
CA LEU A 35 -0.72 -7.69 10.89
C LEU A 35 -1.76 -8.42 11.77
N ASN A 36 -1.34 -9.01 12.88
CA ASN A 36 -2.23 -9.69 13.83
C ASN A 36 -3.24 -8.75 14.50
N ASP A 37 -2.94 -7.46 14.54
CA ASP A 37 -3.76 -6.43 15.16
C ASP A 37 -4.45 -5.55 14.09
N LEU A 38 -4.27 -5.87 12.80
CA LEU A 38 -4.86 -5.12 11.70
C LEU A 38 -6.32 -5.56 11.47
N ASP A 39 -7.24 -4.67 11.84
CA ASP A 39 -8.66 -4.85 11.56
C ASP A 39 -8.99 -4.68 10.06
N ALA A 40 -9.97 -5.46 9.58
CA ALA A 40 -10.45 -5.38 8.20
C ALA A 40 -11.04 -3.99 7.88
N GLY A 41 -11.75 -3.36 8.82
CA GLY A 41 -12.29 -2.01 8.63
C GLY A 41 -11.20 -0.95 8.46
N ARG A 42 -10.00 -1.20 8.99
CA ARG A 42 -8.84 -0.33 8.75
C ARG A 42 -8.36 -0.45 7.30
N VAL A 43 -8.32 -1.66 6.74
CA VAL A 43 -7.96 -1.88 5.34
C VAL A 43 -8.96 -1.21 4.40
N ASP A 44 -10.26 -1.36 4.67
CA ASP A 44 -11.32 -0.75 3.87
C ASP A 44 -11.19 0.77 3.83
N LYS A 45 -10.88 1.39 4.98
CA LYS A 45 -10.62 2.82 5.06
C LYS A 45 -9.41 3.24 4.21
N LEU A 46 -8.31 2.49 4.29
CA LEU A 46 -7.10 2.80 3.50
C LEU A 46 -7.38 2.72 1.99
N VAL A 47 -8.21 1.77 1.55
CA VAL A 47 -8.64 1.65 0.15
C VAL A 47 -9.58 2.79 -0.24
N ALA A 48 -10.49 3.20 0.65
CA ALA A 48 -11.36 4.34 0.40
C ALA A 48 -10.56 5.65 0.26
N ASP A 49 -9.59 5.87 1.15
CA ASP A 49 -8.69 7.02 1.11
C ASP A 49 -7.86 7.03 -0.18
N TYR A 50 -7.33 5.88 -0.58
CA TYR A 50 -6.60 5.70 -1.84
C TYR A 50 -7.41 6.14 -3.06
N ARG A 51 -8.71 5.79 -3.13
CA ARG A 51 -9.58 6.15 -4.25
C ARG A 51 -9.81 7.66 -4.40
N LEU A 52 -9.62 8.42 -3.32
CA LEU A 52 -9.77 9.88 -3.32
C LEU A 52 -8.48 10.60 -3.74
N MET A 53 -7.34 9.91 -3.77
CA MET A 53 -6.06 10.50 -4.15
C MET A 53 -5.91 10.56 -5.68
N PRO A 54 -5.44 11.69 -6.24
CA PRO A 54 -5.11 11.77 -7.64
C PRO A 54 -3.86 10.93 -7.94
N GLN A 55 -4.01 9.92 -8.79
CA GLN A 55 -2.92 9.04 -9.21
C GLN A 55 -2.06 9.70 -10.29
N LEU A 56 -0.95 10.30 -9.87
CA LEU A 56 0.00 10.99 -10.74
C LEU A 56 1.00 9.99 -11.34
N HIS A 57 0.61 9.31 -12.41
CA HIS A 57 1.46 8.33 -13.11
C HIS A 57 2.51 8.98 -14.05
N GLY A 58 2.91 10.23 -13.80
CA GLY A 58 3.90 10.94 -14.62
C GLY A 58 3.53 11.07 -16.11
N ARG A 59 2.23 11.13 -16.42
CA ARG A 59 1.69 11.39 -17.76
C ARG A 59 1.13 12.80 -17.84
#